data_AF-I2NA77-F1
#
_entry.id   AF-I2NA77-F1
#
_cell.length_a   1.000
_cell.length_b   1.000
_cell.length_c   1.000
_cell.angle_alpha   90.00
_cell.angle_beta   90.00
_cell.angle_gamma   90.00
#
_symmetry.space_group_name_H-M   'P 1'
#
loop_
_entity.id
_entity.type
_entity.pdbx_description
1 polymer ?
#
loop_
_entity_poly.entity_id
_entity_poly.type
_entity_poly.pdbx_seq_one_letter_code
_entity_poly.pdbx_strand_id
1 'polypeptide(L)'
;MFSDGPVVRLLDLAVSVRDSAGRLSLDAELRRYVRLVRGDAVAQWNCSAYAAAGALEAAADGLGEAPAAFREKAVRAAGDADPAEFLRTLAESLRENDRAGAAEFSELPMEGWEFLRTFPLLFGLDAILMDEPGPVGATVRTLLDNEHPFCTALAAGYAGEAQRARVLFPGADGLRPRLSWAARDALLAITATVDDHMRREH
;
A
#
# COMPACT_ATOMS: atom_id res chain seq x y z
N MET A 1 0.66 3.93 18.31
CA MET A 1 -0.74 3.47 18.24
C MET A 1 -1.68 4.58 17.82
N PHE A 2 -1.76 5.70 18.55
CA PHE A 2 -2.76 6.75 18.28
C PHE A 2 -2.33 7.85 17.29
N SER A 3 -1.03 7.98 17.00
CA SER A 3 -0.48 8.96 16.07
C SER A 3 -0.09 8.35 14.72
N ASP A 4 0.34 7.10 14.73
CA ASP A 4 0.71 6.32 13.55
C ASP A 4 0.50 4.82 13.85
N GLY A 5 0.32 4.03 12.78
CA GLY A 5 0.17 2.57 12.82
C GLY A 5 -1.16 2.04 12.25
N PRO A 6 -1.42 0.73 12.42
CA PRO A 6 -2.53 0.02 11.77
C PRO A 6 -3.90 0.57 12.17
N VAL A 7 -4.09 0.94 13.44
CA VAL A 7 -5.35 1.49 13.95
C VAL A 7 -5.69 2.81 13.27
N VAL A 8 -4.71 3.72 13.18
CA VAL A 8 -4.90 5.01 12.49
C VAL A 8 -5.20 4.79 11.01
N ARG A 9 -4.48 3.86 10.38
CA ARG A 9 -4.71 3.51 8.97
C ARG A 9 -6.12 2.95 8.73
N LEU A 10 -6.61 2.08 9.59
CA LEU A 10 -7.95 1.49 9.49
C LEU A 10 -9.04 2.55 9.73
N LEU A 11 -8.81 3.50 10.65
CA LEU A 11 -9.68 4.67 10.80
C LEU A 11 -9.67 5.57 9.58
N ASP A 12 -8.52 5.79 8.93
CA ASP A 12 -8.44 6.58 7.69
C ASP A 12 -9.24 5.91 6.55
N LEU A 13 -9.22 4.58 6.46
CA LEU A 13 -10.05 3.84 5.52
C LEU A 13 -11.55 4.02 5.83
N ALA A 14 -11.95 3.88 7.09
CA ALA A 14 -13.33 4.09 7.52
C ALA A 14 -13.82 5.52 7.23
N VAL A 15 -13.00 6.53 7.54
CA VAL A 15 -13.30 7.94 7.21
C VAL A 15 -13.43 8.12 5.71
N SER A 16 -12.50 7.58 4.92
CA SER A 16 -12.55 7.67 3.45
C SER A 16 -13.83 7.04 2.89
N VAL A 17 -14.25 5.90 3.45
CA VAL A 17 -15.51 5.24 3.06
C VAL A 17 -16.71 6.12 3.36
N ARG A 18 -16.77 6.73 4.54
CA ARG A 18 -17.86 7.66 4.90
C ARG A 18 -17.89 8.88 3.99
N ASP A 19 -16.73 9.50 3.78
CA ASP A 19 -16.60 10.68 2.92
C ASP A 19 -16.88 10.36 1.44
N SER A 20 -16.82 9.09 1.05
CA SER A 20 -17.00 8.67 -0.35
C SER A 20 -18.43 8.80 -0.87
N ALA A 21 -19.41 9.04 0.00
CA ALA A 21 -20.85 9.05 -0.32
C ALA A 21 -21.31 7.76 -1.01
N GLY A 22 -20.83 6.61 -0.53
CA GLY A 22 -21.22 5.28 -1.03
C GLY A 22 -20.42 4.76 -2.23
N ARG A 23 -19.40 5.50 -2.70
CA ARG A 23 -18.51 5.02 -3.77
C ARG A 23 -17.55 3.92 -3.29
N LEU A 24 -17.17 3.95 -2.02
CA LEU A 24 -16.30 2.95 -1.41
C LEU A 24 -17.10 2.07 -0.46
N SER A 25 -16.64 0.83 -0.27
CA SER A 25 -17.19 -0.12 0.70
C SER A 25 -16.16 -0.42 1.77
N LEU A 26 -16.54 -0.35 3.05
CA LEU A 26 -15.64 -0.66 4.16
C LEU A 26 -15.12 -2.10 4.06
N ASP A 27 -15.97 -3.05 3.71
CA ASP A 27 -15.57 -4.45 3.51
C ASP A 27 -14.51 -4.56 2.41
N ALA A 28 -14.71 -3.89 1.27
CA ALA A 28 -13.73 -3.87 0.18
C ALA A 28 -12.40 -3.26 0.63
N GLU A 29 -12.42 -2.16 1.40
CA GLU A 29 -11.20 -1.56 1.93
C GLU A 29 -10.47 -2.46 2.94
N LEU A 30 -11.21 -3.17 3.80
CA LEU A 30 -10.63 -4.15 4.74
C LEU A 30 -10.01 -5.33 4.01
N ARG A 31 -10.65 -5.86 2.96
CA ARG A 31 -10.10 -6.94 2.12
C ARG A 31 -8.80 -6.52 1.44
N ARG A 32 -8.72 -5.28 0.95
CA ARG A 32 -7.48 -4.71 0.39
C ARG A 32 -6.40 -4.53 1.45
N TYR A 33 -6.76 -4.08 2.66
CA TYR A 33 -5.84 -4.01 3.79
C TYR A 33 -5.27 -5.38 4.16
N VAL A 34 -6.13 -6.40 4.27
CA VAL A 34 -5.71 -7.79 4.53
C VAL A 34 -4.79 -8.29 3.43
N ARG A 35 -5.13 -8.06 2.16
CA ARG A 35 -4.27 -8.43 1.02
C ARG A 35 -2.90 -7.77 1.11
N LEU A 36 -2.85 -6.48 1.43
CA LEU A 36 -1.58 -5.77 1.59
C LEU A 36 -0.74 -6.37 2.72
N VAL A 37 -1.32 -6.56 3.91
CA VAL A 37 -0.59 -7.08 5.09
C VAL A 37 -0.12 -8.52 4.86
N ARG A 38 -0.94 -9.38 4.25
CA ARG A 38 -0.53 -10.76 3.92
C ARG A 38 0.47 -10.86 2.78
N GLY A 39 0.44 -9.89 1.86
CA GLY A 39 1.36 -9.81 0.73
C GLY A 39 2.73 -9.25 1.08
N ASP A 40 2.95 -8.83 2.33
CA ASP A 40 4.21 -8.27 2.82
C ASP A 40 4.67 -9.06 4.05
N ALA A 41 5.80 -9.77 3.92
CA ALA A 41 6.29 -10.66 4.98
C ALA A 41 6.66 -9.89 6.26
N VAL A 42 7.15 -8.66 6.13
CA VAL A 42 7.54 -7.82 7.27
C VAL A 42 6.30 -7.32 7.99
N ALA A 43 5.28 -6.87 7.26
CA ALA A 43 4.01 -6.47 7.84
C ALA A 43 3.31 -7.66 8.51
N GLN A 44 3.26 -8.81 7.84
CA GLN A 44 2.64 -10.01 8.39
C GLN A 44 3.32 -10.47 9.68
N TRP A 45 4.65 -10.38 9.77
CA TRP A 45 5.40 -10.75 10.96
C TRP A 45 5.25 -9.74 12.11
N ASN A 46 5.34 -8.44 11.81
CA ASN A 46 5.35 -7.40 12.84
C ASN A 46 3.95 -6.99 13.32
N CYS A 47 2.97 -6.93 12.41
CA CYS A 47 1.61 -6.54 12.71
C CYS A 47 0.63 -7.14 11.69
N SER A 48 0.33 -8.43 11.88
CA SER A 48 -0.70 -9.12 11.10
C SER A 48 -2.07 -8.45 11.23
N ALA A 49 -2.99 -8.74 10.31
CA ALA A 49 -4.38 -8.26 10.39
C ALA A 49 -5.04 -8.65 11.73
N TYR A 50 -4.71 -9.84 12.27
CA TYR A 50 -5.14 -10.26 13.60
C TYR A 50 -4.58 -9.36 14.72
N ALA A 51 -3.30 -9.02 14.68
CA ALA A 51 -2.70 -8.11 15.65
C ALA A 51 -3.28 -6.69 15.55
N ALA A 52 -3.54 -6.21 14.32
CA ALA A 52 -4.21 -4.94 14.08
C ALA A 52 -5.65 -4.91 14.66
N ALA A 53 -6.39 -6.01 14.56
CA ALA A 53 -7.71 -6.14 15.20
C ALA A 53 -7.61 -6.07 16.73
N GLY A 54 -6.63 -6.74 17.36
CA GLY A 54 -6.40 -6.60 18.79
C GLY A 54 -6.02 -5.17 19.20
N ALA A 55 -5.27 -4.46 18.36
CA ALA A 55 -4.94 -3.06 18.59
C ALA A 55 -6.16 -2.13 18.50
N LEU A 56 -7.15 -2.44 17.65
CA LEU A 56 -8.43 -1.73 17.59
C LEU A 56 -9.24 -1.89 18.87
N GLU A 57 -9.30 -3.10 19.43
CA GLU A 57 -9.99 -3.34 20.71
C GLU A 57 -9.30 -2.64 21.87
N ALA A 58 -7.97 -2.71 21.95
CA ALA A 58 -7.21 -1.97 22.96
C ALA A 58 -7.42 -0.45 22.82
N ALA A 59 -7.53 0.06 21.60
CA ALA A 59 -7.86 1.47 21.36
C ALA A 59 -9.29 1.82 21.77
N ALA A 60 -10.24 0.89 21.64
CA ALA A 60 -11.61 1.07 22.12
C ALA A 60 -11.68 1.15 23.65
N ASP A 61 -10.94 0.30 24.35
CA ASP A 61 -10.87 0.30 25.82
C ASP A 61 -10.19 1.56 26.36
N GLY A 62 -9.15 2.04 25.67
CA GLY A 62 -8.40 3.25 26.03
C GLY A 62 -8.93 4.56 25.43
N LEU A 63 -10.10 4.56 24.78
CA LEU A 63 -10.53 5.70 23.95
C LEU A 63 -10.66 7.00 24.75
N GLY A 64 -11.13 6.94 26.00
CA GLY A 64 -11.30 8.13 26.85
C GLY A 64 -9.99 8.87 27.10
N GLU A 65 -8.89 8.13 27.28
CA GLU A 65 -7.55 8.66 27.56
C GLU A 65 -6.73 8.95 26.30
N ALA A 66 -7.21 8.53 25.12
CA ALA A 66 -6.49 8.71 23.86
C ALA A 66 -6.29 10.21 23.52
N PRO A 67 -5.27 10.56 22.71
CA PRO A 67 -5.09 11.94 22.23
C PRO A 67 -6.35 12.50 21.53
N ALA A 68 -6.59 13.81 21.66
CA ALA A 68 -7.79 14.46 21.12
C ALA A 68 -7.98 14.21 19.61
N ALA A 69 -6.92 14.37 18.82
CA ALA A 69 -6.95 14.11 17.38
C ALA A 69 -7.36 12.66 17.03
N PHE A 70 -6.98 11.68 17.86
CA PHE A 70 -7.41 10.30 17.67
C PHE A 70 -8.89 10.12 17.97
N ARG A 71 -9.37 10.67 19.10
CA ARG A 71 -10.79 10.63 19.46
C ARG A 71 -11.67 11.28 18.41
N GLU A 72 -11.27 12.46 17.91
CA GLU A 72 -11.98 13.16 16.84
C GLU A 72 -12.07 12.33 15.56
N LYS A 73 -10.96 11.67 15.17
CA LYS A 73 -10.94 10.76 14.02
C LYS A 73 -11.87 9.55 14.25
N ALA A 74 -11.85 8.96 15.44
CA ALA A 74 -12.73 7.84 15.79
C ALA A 74 -14.21 8.24 15.74
N VAL A 75 -14.58 9.42 16.27
CA VAL A 75 -15.94 9.98 16.16
C VAL A 75 -16.34 10.17 14.70
N ARG A 76 -15.47 10.77 13.88
CA ARG A 76 -15.75 10.97 12.46
C ARG A 76 -15.96 9.65 11.72
N ALA A 77 -15.13 8.64 12.01
CA ALA A 77 -15.22 7.31 11.43
C ALA A 77 -16.52 6.58 11.84
N ALA A 78 -16.91 6.69 13.12
CA ALA A 78 -18.10 6.06 13.65
C ALA A 78 -19.40 6.70 13.16
N GLY A 79 -19.39 8.01 12.91
CA GLY A 79 -20.58 8.75 12.52
C GLY A 79 -21.59 8.81 13.66
N ASP A 80 -22.75 8.20 13.46
CA ASP A 80 -23.83 8.20 14.46
C ASP A 80 -23.69 7.07 15.50
N ALA A 81 -22.74 6.15 15.29
CA ALA A 81 -22.46 5.07 16.23
C ALA A 81 -21.56 5.53 17.39
N ASP A 82 -21.59 4.79 18.49
CA ASP A 82 -20.61 4.98 19.57
C ASP A 82 -19.19 4.65 19.05
N PRO A 83 -18.19 5.54 19.23
CA PRO A 83 -16.87 5.32 18.66
C PRO A 83 -16.13 4.11 19.23
N ALA A 84 -16.33 3.74 20.49
CA ALA A 84 -15.68 2.56 21.07
C ALA A 84 -16.35 1.27 20.56
N GLU A 85 -17.68 1.24 20.44
CA GLU A 85 -18.41 0.14 19.81
C GLU A 85 -18.04 -0.02 18.33
N PHE A 86 -17.90 1.09 17.60
CA PHE A 86 -17.44 1.10 16.21
C PHE A 86 -16.05 0.47 16.06
N LEU A 87 -15.10 0.82 16.92
CA LEU A 87 -13.75 0.24 16.91
C LEU A 87 -13.77 -1.28 17.12
N ARG A 88 -14.62 -1.79 18.03
CA ARG A 88 -14.78 -3.23 18.27
C ARG A 88 -15.41 -3.93 17.06
N THR A 89 -16.44 -3.32 16.47
CA THR A 89 -17.10 -3.82 15.25
C THR A 89 -16.12 -3.87 14.06
N LEU A 90 -15.26 -2.86 13.94
CA LEU A 90 -14.21 -2.80 12.93
C LEU A 90 -13.16 -3.91 13.15
N ALA A 91 -12.80 -4.19 14.40
CA ALA A 91 -11.89 -5.27 14.76
C ALA A 91 -12.47 -6.65 14.38
N GLU A 92 -13.76 -6.88 14.67
CA GLU A 92 -14.47 -8.10 14.28
C GLU A 92 -14.49 -8.27 12.76
N SER A 93 -14.91 -7.23 12.04
CA SER A 93 -14.95 -7.21 10.57
C SER A 93 -13.57 -7.49 9.95
N LEU A 94 -12.50 -6.96 10.55
CA LEU A 94 -11.13 -7.21 10.09
C LEU A 94 -10.73 -8.68 10.30
N ARG A 95 -11.10 -9.30 11.43
CA ARG A 95 -10.84 -10.73 11.67
C ARG A 95 -11.61 -11.62 10.73
N GLU A 96 -12.86 -11.28 10.43
CA GLU A 96 -13.67 -12.02 9.45
C GLU A 96 -13.02 -12.00 8.08
N ASN A 97 -12.59 -10.82 7.64
CA ASN A 97 -11.89 -10.65 6.37
C ASN A 97 -10.53 -11.36 6.34
N ASP A 98 -9.76 -11.32 7.43
CA ASP A 98 -8.51 -12.08 7.52
C ASP A 98 -8.76 -13.60 7.47
N ARG A 99 -9.81 -14.10 8.14
CA ARG A 99 -10.20 -15.52 8.09
C ARG A 99 -10.66 -15.96 6.70
N ALA A 100 -11.35 -15.10 5.96
CA ALA A 100 -11.82 -15.38 4.60
C ALA A 100 -10.67 -15.53 3.59
N GLY A 101 -9.52 -14.90 3.86
CA GLY A 101 -8.34 -14.94 3.01
C GLY A 101 -8.15 -13.67 2.18
N ALA A 102 -6.99 -13.56 1.52
CA ALA A 102 -6.68 -12.40 0.69
C ALA A 102 -7.43 -12.50 -0.65
N ALA A 103 -8.23 -11.49 -0.97
CA ALA A 103 -8.98 -11.42 -2.22
C ALA A 103 -8.03 -11.31 -3.42
N GLU A 104 -8.30 -12.02 -4.52
CA GLU A 104 -7.49 -11.87 -5.73
C GLU A 104 -7.71 -10.50 -6.39
N PHE A 105 -6.78 -10.05 -7.23
CA PHE A 105 -6.92 -8.78 -7.96
C PHE A 105 -8.02 -8.81 -9.02
N SER A 106 -8.38 -10.01 -9.50
CA SER A 106 -9.51 -10.28 -10.39
C SER A 106 -10.85 -10.06 -9.71
N GLU A 107 -10.95 -10.40 -8.42
CA GLU A 107 -12.16 -10.26 -7.59
C GLU A 107 -12.31 -8.85 -7.04
N LEU A 108 -11.20 -8.26 -6.59
CA LEU A 108 -11.15 -6.97 -5.94
C LEU A 108 -10.02 -6.13 -6.53
N PRO A 109 -10.32 -5.25 -7.49
CA PRO A 109 -9.32 -4.40 -8.12
C PRO A 109 -8.57 -3.54 -7.11
N MET A 110 -7.29 -3.27 -7.42
CA MET A 110 -6.42 -2.45 -6.60
C MET A 110 -6.89 -1.00 -6.57
N GLU A 111 -7.01 -0.43 -5.37
CA GLU A 111 -7.33 1.00 -5.19
C GLU A 111 -6.09 1.89 -5.28
N GLY A 112 -6.31 3.19 -5.46
CA GLY A 112 -5.22 4.17 -5.53
C GLY A 112 -4.28 4.13 -4.32
N TRP A 113 -4.82 4.03 -3.09
CA TRP A 113 -3.96 3.94 -1.91
C TRP A 113 -3.18 2.63 -1.83
N GLU A 114 -3.77 1.52 -2.29
CA GLU A 114 -3.13 0.21 -2.27
C GLU A 114 -2.00 0.19 -3.30
N PHE A 115 -2.22 0.82 -4.45
CA PHE A 115 -1.20 1.05 -5.46
C PHE A 115 0.01 1.80 -4.90
N LEU A 116 -0.21 2.91 -4.18
CA LEU A 116 0.87 3.69 -3.57
C LEU A 116 1.69 2.91 -2.54
N ARG A 117 1.08 1.92 -1.87
CA ARG A 117 1.79 1.03 -0.94
C ARG A 117 2.45 -0.16 -1.61
N THR A 118 1.91 -0.60 -2.75
CA THR A 118 2.41 -1.75 -3.50
C THR A 118 3.57 -1.39 -4.43
N PHE A 119 3.55 -0.17 -4.98
CA PHE A 119 4.54 0.32 -5.96
C PHE A 119 5.10 1.71 -5.60
N PRO A 120 5.65 1.90 -4.38
CA PRO A 120 6.16 3.21 -3.97
C PRO A 120 7.30 3.72 -4.85
N LEU A 121 8.21 2.84 -5.34
CA LEU A 121 9.33 3.27 -6.19
C LEU A 121 8.88 3.60 -7.61
N LEU A 122 8.00 2.81 -8.22
CA LEU A 122 7.46 3.15 -9.54
C LEU A 122 6.61 4.44 -9.48
N PHE A 123 5.86 4.65 -8.39
CA PHE A 123 5.16 5.91 -8.18
C PHE A 123 6.14 7.10 -8.01
N GLY A 124 7.22 6.92 -7.23
CA GLY A 124 8.25 7.95 -7.09
C GLY A 124 8.95 8.28 -8.41
N LEU A 125 9.20 7.27 -9.24
CA LEU A 125 9.79 7.43 -10.57
C LEU A 125 8.89 8.24 -11.51
N ASP A 126 7.57 8.12 -11.39
CA ASP A 126 6.63 8.93 -12.17
C ASP A 126 6.81 10.42 -11.94
N ALA A 127 7.00 10.83 -10.68
CA ALA A 127 7.27 12.23 -10.35
C ALA A 127 8.59 12.72 -10.98
N ILE A 128 9.63 11.89 -10.97
CA ILE A 128 10.92 12.21 -11.60
C ILE A 128 10.76 12.36 -13.12
N LEU A 129 10.04 11.44 -13.77
CA LEU A 129 9.83 11.47 -15.22
C LEU A 129 8.91 12.60 -15.68
N MET A 130 8.03 13.10 -14.80
CA MET A 130 7.24 14.31 -15.09
C MET A 130 8.09 15.57 -15.08
N ASP A 131 9.10 15.65 -14.22
CA ASP A 131 10.00 16.80 -14.12
C ASP A 131 11.12 16.73 -15.19
N GLU A 132 11.67 15.54 -15.38
CA GLU A 132 12.76 15.25 -16.33
C GLU A 132 12.37 14.10 -17.28
N PRO A 133 11.61 14.38 -18.36
CA PRO A 133 11.21 13.36 -19.31
C PRO A 133 12.42 12.70 -19.98
N GLY A 134 12.45 11.37 -19.99
CA GLY A 134 13.52 10.62 -20.60
C GLY A 134 13.26 9.12 -20.67
N PRO A 135 14.19 8.34 -21.26
CA PRO A 135 14.09 6.88 -21.27
C PRO A 135 14.15 6.32 -19.86
N VAL A 136 13.13 5.55 -19.46
CA VAL A 136 12.98 4.96 -18.12
C VAL A 136 14.25 4.24 -17.65
N GLY A 137 14.86 3.42 -18.51
CA GLY A 137 16.09 2.70 -18.17
C GLY A 137 17.31 3.60 -17.95
N ALA A 138 17.37 4.76 -18.60
CA ALA A 138 18.44 5.74 -18.36
C ALA A 138 18.24 6.45 -17.02
N THR A 139 17.02 6.87 -16.71
CA THR A 139 16.67 7.49 -15.43
C THR A 139 16.96 6.55 -14.26
N VAL A 140 16.53 5.29 -14.35
CA VAL A 140 16.83 4.28 -13.32
C VAL A 140 18.33 4.07 -13.17
N ARG A 141 19.09 4.00 -14.27
CA ARG A 141 20.55 3.86 -14.20
C ARG A 141 21.18 5.03 -13.45
N THR A 142 20.80 6.26 -13.77
CA THR A 142 21.29 7.45 -13.07
C THR A 142 20.98 7.40 -11.57
N LEU A 143 19.77 6.96 -11.18
CA LEU A 143 19.42 6.81 -9.77
C LEU A 143 20.30 5.77 -9.06
N LEU A 144 20.60 4.64 -9.71
CA LEU A 144 21.48 3.61 -9.14
C LEU A 144 22.93 4.07 -9.05
N ASP A 145 23.44 4.71 -10.10
CA ASP A 145 24.81 5.22 -10.12
C ASP A 145 25.01 6.31 -9.05
N ASN A 146 23.99 7.14 -8.78
CA ASN A 146 24.04 8.16 -7.72
C ASN A 146 24.04 7.57 -6.29
N GLU A 147 23.40 6.42 -6.08
CA GLU A 147 23.33 5.75 -4.78
C GLU A 147 24.53 4.81 -4.53
N HIS A 148 25.35 4.56 -5.56
CA HIS A 148 26.51 3.68 -5.46
C HIS A 148 27.51 4.20 -4.40
N PRO A 149 28.06 3.33 -3.52
CA PRO A 149 28.02 1.85 -3.50
C PRO A 149 26.87 1.22 -2.70
N PHE A 150 25.90 2.01 -2.23
CA PHE A 150 24.80 1.56 -1.36
C PHE A 150 23.51 1.26 -2.14
N CYS A 151 23.60 1.13 -3.46
CA CYS A 151 22.50 0.99 -4.40
C CYS A 151 21.73 -0.34 -4.32
N THR A 152 22.24 -1.37 -3.64
CA THR A 152 21.66 -2.74 -3.63
C THR A 152 20.18 -2.77 -3.23
N ALA A 153 19.78 -2.03 -2.18
CA ALA A 153 18.40 -2.00 -1.73
C ALA A 153 17.47 -1.32 -2.75
N LEU A 154 17.94 -0.23 -3.35
CA LEU A 154 17.20 0.51 -4.40
C LEU A 154 17.06 -0.32 -5.67
N ALA A 155 18.13 -1.01 -6.09
CA ALA A 155 18.15 -1.93 -7.21
C ALA A 155 17.16 -3.08 -7.02
N ALA A 156 17.20 -3.74 -5.86
CA ALA A 156 16.27 -4.81 -5.51
C ALA A 156 14.81 -4.32 -5.49
N GLY A 157 14.57 -3.12 -4.96
CA GLY A 157 13.25 -2.50 -4.94
C GLY A 157 12.69 -2.25 -6.34
N TYR A 158 13.43 -1.59 -7.22
CA TYR A 158 12.99 -1.35 -8.60
C TYR A 158 12.75 -2.63 -9.39
N ALA A 159 13.66 -3.61 -9.28
CA ALA A 159 13.47 -4.90 -9.94
C ALA A 159 12.23 -5.63 -9.40
N GLY A 160 12.05 -5.65 -8.07
CA GLY A 160 10.92 -6.31 -7.42
C GLY A 160 9.57 -5.69 -7.80
N GLU A 161 9.45 -4.36 -7.76
CA GLU A 161 8.22 -3.67 -8.15
C GLU A 161 7.90 -3.84 -9.64
N ALA A 162 8.90 -3.72 -10.53
CA ALA A 162 8.71 -3.91 -11.96
C ALA A 162 8.29 -5.35 -12.30
N GLN A 163 8.90 -6.36 -11.66
CA GLN A 163 8.51 -7.76 -11.80
C GLN A 163 7.08 -8.00 -11.28
N ARG A 164 6.77 -7.49 -10.09
CA ARG A 164 5.42 -7.60 -9.51
C ARG A 164 4.37 -6.96 -10.42
N ALA A 165 4.64 -5.77 -10.95
CA ALA A 165 3.74 -5.09 -11.88
C ALA A 165 3.47 -5.94 -13.13
N ARG A 166 4.50 -6.56 -13.70
CA ARG A 166 4.35 -7.42 -14.88
C ARG A 166 3.58 -8.72 -14.62
N VAL A 167 3.59 -9.23 -13.38
CA VAL A 167 2.81 -10.42 -12.98
C VAL A 167 1.35 -10.02 -12.75
N LEU A 168 1.10 -8.93 -12.03
CA LEU A 168 -0.25 -8.49 -11.69
C LEU A 168 -1.00 -7.86 -12.88
N PHE A 169 -0.27 -7.26 -13.81
CA PHE A 169 -0.82 -6.57 -14.99
C PHE A 169 -0.13 -7.10 -16.25
N PRO A 170 -0.49 -8.31 -16.73
CA PRO A 170 0.26 -9.00 -17.78
C PRO A 170 0.10 -8.40 -19.18
N GLY A 171 -0.89 -7.54 -19.41
CA GLY A 171 -1.16 -6.91 -20.70
C GLY A 171 -0.05 -5.98 -21.19
N ALA A 172 -0.09 -5.63 -22.49
CA ALA A 172 0.90 -4.74 -23.10
C ALA A 172 0.93 -3.34 -22.45
N ASP A 173 -0.24 -2.85 -22.02
CA ASP A 173 -0.36 -1.57 -21.33
C ASP A 173 0.19 -1.58 -19.90
N GLY A 174 0.46 -2.74 -19.29
CA GLY A 174 1.03 -2.82 -17.95
C GLY A 174 0.29 -1.93 -16.93
N LEU A 175 1.01 -0.95 -16.40
CA LEU A 175 0.49 0.04 -15.43
C LEU A 175 0.07 1.37 -16.06
N ARG A 176 0.02 1.51 -17.39
CA ARG A 176 -0.34 2.76 -18.10
C ARG A 176 -1.58 3.48 -17.59
N PRO A 177 -2.68 2.79 -17.20
CA PRO A 177 -3.85 3.47 -16.64
C PRO A 177 -3.58 4.24 -15.33
N ARG A 178 -2.47 3.94 -14.64
CA ARG A 178 -2.04 4.60 -13.40
C ARG A 178 -0.78 5.44 -13.59
N LEU A 179 0.19 4.95 -14.35
CA LEU A 179 1.47 5.59 -14.62
C LEU A 179 1.71 5.63 -16.13
N SER A 180 1.61 6.80 -16.75
CA SER A 180 1.51 6.94 -18.21
C SER A 180 2.67 6.30 -19.00
N TRP A 181 3.86 6.23 -18.40
CA TRP A 181 5.08 5.64 -18.97
C TRP A 181 5.19 4.12 -18.76
N ALA A 182 4.43 3.53 -17.84
CA ALA A 182 4.67 2.18 -17.32
C ALA A 182 4.04 1.06 -18.17
N ALA A 183 4.28 1.10 -19.48
CA ALA A 183 4.01 0.00 -20.38
C ALA A 183 4.91 -1.21 -20.07
N ARG A 184 4.56 -2.39 -20.61
CA ARG A 184 5.33 -3.62 -20.38
C ARG A 184 6.82 -3.48 -20.73
N ASP A 185 7.14 -2.80 -21.83
CA ASP A 185 8.52 -2.60 -22.29
C ASP A 185 9.33 -1.69 -21.36
N ALA A 186 8.68 -0.66 -20.79
CA ALA A 186 9.32 0.20 -19.79
C ALA A 186 9.64 -0.58 -18.50
N LEU A 187 8.71 -1.41 -18.03
CA LEU A 187 8.94 -2.28 -16.86
C LEU A 187 10.04 -3.31 -17.12
N LEU A 188 10.14 -3.83 -18.36
CA LEU A 188 11.25 -4.68 -18.79
C LEU A 188 12.59 -3.93 -18.76
N ALA A 189 12.61 -2.69 -19.27
CA ALA A 189 13.80 -1.85 -19.27
C ALA A 189 14.34 -1.62 -17.85
N ILE A 190 13.47 -1.40 -16.86
CA ILE A 190 13.87 -1.30 -15.44
C ILE A 190 14.63 -2.56 -15.02
N THR A 191 14.05 -3.75 -15.22
CA THR A 191 14.69 -5.01 -14.80
C THR A 191 16.00 -5.29 -15.52
N ALA A 192 16.10 -4.94 -16.81
CA ALA A 192 17.33 -5.10 -17.59
C ALA A 192 18.42 -4.12 -17.13
N THR A 193 18.06 -2.86 -16.86
CA THR A 193 18.97 -1.84 -16.33
C THR A 193 19.52 -2.25 -14.96
N VAL A 194 18.67 -2.77 -14.07
CA VAL A 194 19.12 -3.26 -12.76
C VAL A 194 20.10 -4.41 -12.91
N ASP A 195 19.77 -5.42 -13.72
CA ASP A 195 20.64 -6.58 -13.97
C ASP A 195 22.01 -6.17 -14.55
N ASP A 196 22.01 -5.25 -15.52
CA ASP A 196 23.23 -4.68 -16.10
C ASP A 196 24.08 -3.92 -15.08
N HIS A 197 23.47 -3.04 -14.28
CA HIS A 197 24.17 -2.30 -13.22
C HIS A 197 24.77 -3.27 -12.18
N MET A 198 23.98 -4.25 -11.71
CA MET A 198 24.45 -5.21 -10.70
C MET A 198 25.62 -6.06 -11.22
N ARG A 199 25.62 -6.51 -12.48
CA ARG A 199 26.74 -7.28 -13.05
C ARG A 199 28.02 -6.48 -13.23
N ARG A 200 27.90 -5.16 -13.42
CA ARG A 200 29.05 -4.28 -13.65
C ARG A 200 29.71 -3.86 -12.34
N GLU A 201 28.90 -3.60 -11.32
CA GLU A 201 29.34 -2.95 -10.07
C GLU A 201 29.46 -3.92 -8.86
N HIS A 202 28.94 -5.15 -8.94
CA HIS A 202 28.90 -6.14 -7.84
C HIS A 202 29.17 -7.57 -8.31
#